data_AF-A0A7S0DS75-F1
#
_entry.id   AF-A0A7S0DS75-F1
#
_cell.length_a   1.000
_cell.length_b   1.000
_cell.length_c   1.000
_cell.angle_alpha   90.00
_cell.angle_beta   90.00
_cell.angle_gamma   90.00
#
_symmetry.space_group_name_H-M   'P 1'
#
loop_
_entity.id
_entity.type
_entity.pdbx_description
1 polymer ?
#
loop_
_entity_poly.entity_id
_entity_poly.type
_entity_poly.pdbx_seq_one_letter_code
_entity_poly.pdbx_strand_id
1 'polypeptide(L)'
;GVKKELDLSPVELKKDMEEVNAWVYKGINNGVYKCGFAKSQEAYSEAFGELFEALDKCETILAKNRYICGKKLTMSDIRLFVTIIRFDEVYAVYFKTNGKLIREYPNILGWTRELYQIPAIAKSVDMAQIKQHYYTSHPNYNLYGVVPLGPSGMKSSKGDVMAIFKKPHGRDTI
;
A
#
# COMPACT_ATOMS: atom_id res chain seq x y z
N GLY A 1 -5.60 -19.66 29.13
CA GLY A 1 -5.28 -18.22 29.18
C GLY A 1 -6.10 -17.51 28.13
N VAL A 2 -6.90 -16.53 28.52
CA VAL A 2 -7.72 -15.75 27.58
C VAL A 2 -6.77 -15.10 26.57
N LYS A 3 -6.88 -15.46 25.28
CA LYS A 3 -6.21 -14.71 24.22
C LYS A 3 -6.73 -13.28 24.32
N LYS A 4 -5.85 -12.33 24.67
CA LYS A 4 -6.20 -10.91 24.62
C LYS A 4 -6.59 -10.62 23.18
N GLU A 5 -7.88 -10.36 22.94
CA GLU A 5 -8.38 -10.11 21.59
C GLU A 5 -7.69 -8.88 21.02
N LEU A 6 -7.31 -8.96 19.74
CA LEU A 6 -6.74 -7.84 19.02
C LEU A 6 -7.83 -6.78 18.84
N ASP A 7 -7.68 -5.64 19.52
CA ASP A 7 -8.55 -4.48 19.34
C ASP A 7 -7.95 -3.54 18.29
N LEU A 8 -8.60 -3.48 17.11
CA LEU A 8 -8.20 -2.62 16.00
C LEU A 8 -8.88 -1.24 16.03
N SER A 9 -9.80 -1.00 16.96
CA SER A 9 -10.54 0.25 17.09
C SER A 9 -10.61 0.72 18.56
N PRO A 10 -9.45 0.87 19.23
CA PRO A 10 -9.42 1.28 20.63
C PRO A 10 -9.94 2.71 20.78
N VAL A 11 -10.76 2.92 21.81
CA VAL A 11 -11.48 4.19 22.03
C VAL A 11 -10.53 5.38 22.13
N GLU A 12 -9.37 5.21 22.77
CA GLU A 12 -8.38 6.26 22.96
C GLU A 12 -7.70 6.73 21.66
N LEU A 13 -7.72 5.93 20.59
CA LEU A 13 -7.16 6.31 19.28
C LEU A 13 -8.23 6.72 18.27
N LYS A 14 -9.51 6.78 18.65
CA LYS A 14 -10.61 7.02 17.70
C LYS A 14 -10.43 8.30 16.89
N LYS A 15 -10.07 9.41 17.55
CA LYS A 15 -9.86 10.71 16.89
C LYS A 15 -8.66 10.66 15.92
N ASP A 16 -7.57 10.06 16.35
CA ASP A 16 -6.36 9.93 15.52
C ASP A 16 -6.63 9.04 14.31
N MET A 17 -7.39 7.94 14.49
CA MET A 17 -7.83 7.08 13.40
C MET A 17 -8.74 7.81 12.43
N GLU A 18 -9.69 8.63 12.90
CA GLU A 18 -10.57 9.43 12.04
C GLU A 18 -9.76 10.41 11.18
N GLU A 19 -8.82 11.15 11.78
CA GLU A 19 -7.94 12.06 11.06
C GLU A 19 -7.07 11.32 10.05
N VAL A 20 -6.41 10.24 10.47
CA VAL A 20 -5.56 9.43 9.59
C VAL A 20 -6.35 8.87 8.42
N ASN A 21 -7.52 8.27 8.70
CA ASN A 21 -8.36 7.70 7.65
C ASN A 21 -8.81 8.74 6.63
N ALA A 22 -9.08 9.98 7.04
CA ALA A 22 -9.52 11.03 6.13
C ALA A 22 -8.44 11.38 5.10
N TRP A 23 -7.22 11.68 5.54
CA TRP A 23 -6.14 12.05 4.62
C TRP A 23 -5.57 10.85 3.86
N VAL A 24 -5.50 9.66 4.49
CA VAL A 24 -5.09 8.42 3.80
C VAL A 24 -6.08 8.08 2.70
N TYR A 25 -7.39 8.21 2.95
CA TYR A 25 -8.38 7.97 1.91
C TYR A 25 -8.25 8.98 0.76
N LYS A 26 -8.24 10.28 1.07
CA LYS A 26 -8.19 11.34 0.05
C LYS A 26 -6.90 11.27 -0.78
N GLY A 27 -5.75 11.17 -0.12
CA GLY A 27 -4.43 11.30 -0.73
C GLY A 27 -3.85 9.99 -1.25
N ILE A 28 -4.15 8.84 -0.63
CA ILE A 28 -3.52 7.56 -0.99
C ILE A 28 -4.53 6.58 -1.58
N ASN A 29 -5.54 6.16 -0.81
CA ASN A 29 -6.45 5.10 -1.26
C ASN A 29 -7.22 5.50 -2.52
N ASN A 30 -7.77 6.71 -2.54
CA ASN A 30 -8.43 7.27 -3.72
C ASN A 30 -7.43 8.00 -4.64
N GLY A 31 -6.31 8.50 -4.09
CA GLY A 31 -5.30 9.24 -4.84
C GLY A 31 -4.71 8.45 -6.02
N VAL A 32 -4.41 7.16 -5.83
CA VAL A 32 -3.94 6.30 -6.92
C VAL A 32 -4.96 6.17 -8.05
N TYR A 33 -6.26 6.10 -7.74
CA TYR A 33 -7.33 6.04 -8.75
C TYR A 33 -7.54 7.39 -9.44
N LYS A 34 -7.44 8.51 -8.71
CA LYS A 34 -7.45 9.86 -9.30
C LYS A 34 -6.34 9.99 -10.35
N CYS A 35 -5.13 9.53 -10.05
CA CYS A 35 -4.03 9.49 -11.02
C CYS A 35 -4.38 8.62 -12.22
N GLY A 36 -4.79 7.37 -11.98
CA GLY A 36 -5.02 6.38 -13.03
C GLY A 36 -6.18 6.70 -13.97
N PHE A 37 -7.19 7.42 -13.48
CA PHE A 37 -8.40 7.74 -14.24
C PHE A 37 -8.49 9.19 -14.69
N ALA A 38 -7.49 10.01 -14.39
CA ALA A 38 -7.39 11.38 -14.88
C ALA A 38 -7.59 11.44 -16.41
N LYS A 39 -8.33 12.46 -16.85
CA LYS A 39 -8.66 12.71 -18.26
C LYS A 39 -7.94 13.92 -18.84
N SER A 40 -7.18 14.63 -18.03
CA SER A 40 -6.30 15.72 -18.46
C SER A 40 -4.95 15.63 -17.74
N GLN A 41 -3.93 16.27 -18.31
CA GLN A 41 -2.60 16.31 -17.72
C GLN A 41 -2.60 17.09 -16.40
N GLU A 42 -3.41 18.14 -16.29
CA GLU A 42 -3.52 19.00 -15.11
C GLU A 42 -4.09 18.22 -13.92
N ALA A 43 -5.21 17.52 -14.13
CA ALA A 43 -5.84 16.69 -13.11
C ALA A 43 -4.93 15.54 -12.67
N TYR A 44 -4.18 14.94 -13.60
CA TYR A 44 -3.16 13.94 -13.28
C TYR A 44 -2.04 14.55 -12.42
N SER A 45 -1.46 15.68 -12.83
CA SER A 45 -0.34 16.32 -12.14
C SER A 45 -0.71 16.73 -10.72
N GLU A 46 -1.92 17.26 -10.52
CA GLU A 46 -2.44 17.59 -9.19
C GLU A 46 -2.60 16.34 -8.31
N ALA A 47 -3.28 15.32 -8.81
CA ALA A 47 -3.48 14.07 -8.07
C ALA A 47 -2.17 13.34 -7.75
N PHE A 48 -1.21 13.40 -8.68
CA PHE A 48 0.13 12.83 -8.50
C PHE A 48 0.88 13.57 -7.38
N GLY A 49 0.85 14.91 -7.39
CA GLY A 49 1.40 15.74 -6.31
C GLY A 49 0.78 15.40 -4.94
N GLU A 50 -0.56 15.41 -4.84
CA GLU A 50 -1.28 15.08 -3.60
C GLU A 50 -0.90 13.67 -3.08
N LEU A 51 -0.76 12.69 -3.99
CA LEU A 51 -0.41 11.32 -3.64
C LEU A 51 0.99 11.22 -3.03
N PHE A 52 1.99 11.82 -3.67
CA PHE A 52 3.37 11.73 -3.17
C PHE A 52 3.59 12.56 -1.91
N GLU A 53 2.91 13.69 -1.75
CA GLU A 53 2.90 14.43 -0.48
C GLU A 53 2.31 13.58 0.66
N ALA A 54 1.22 12.86 0.40
CA ALA A 54 0.63 11.96 1.40
C ALA A 54 1.52 10.74 1.71
N LEU A 55 2.21 10.17 0.72
CA LEU A 55 3.18 9.10 0.94
C LEU A 55 4.39 9.58 1.75
N ASP A 56 4.90 10.78 1.48
CA ASP A 56 6.01 11.38 2.25
C ASP A 56 5.59 11.70 3.69
N LYS A 57 4.33 12.11 3.90
CA LYS A 57 3.72 12.22 5.23
C LYS A 57 3.66 10.87 5.95
N CYS A 58 3.20 9.81 5.27
CA CYS A 58 3.22 8.43 5.79
C CYS A 58 4.62 8.02 6.24
N GLU A 59 5.62 8.22 5.39
CA GLU A 59 7.02 7.89 5.67
C GLU A 59 7.53 8.62 6.92
N THR A 60 7.22 9.91 7.04
CA THR A 60 7.62 10.73 8.20
C THR A 60 6.97 10.25 9.50
N ILE A 61 5.70 9.86 9.46
CA ILE A 61 4.98 9.33 10.63
C ILE A 61 5.57 7.99 11.04
N LEU A 62 5.79 7.08 10.09
CA LEU A 62 6.30 5.73 10.32
C LEU A 62 7.79 5.69 10.69
N ALA A 63 8.53 6.78 10.46
CA ALA A 63 9.88 6.95 10.99
C ALA A 63 9.90 7.11 12.51
N LYS A 64 8.83 7.64 13.11
CA LYS A 64 8.74 7.96 14.54
C LYS A 64 7.83 7.01 15.31
N ASN A 65 6.92 6.35 14.62
CA ASN A 65 5.90 5.49 15.20
C ASN A 65 5.95 4.12 14.54
N ARG A 66 5.72 3.06 15.31
CA ARG A 66 5.63 1.70 14.78
C ARG A 66 4.49 1.56 13.77
N TYR A 67 3.33 2.16 14.04
CA TYR A 67 2.10 2.13 13.24
C TYR A 67 1.60 3.55 12.92
N ILE A 68 0.65 3.67 11.99
CA ILE A 68 0.21 4.96 11.44
C ILE A 68 -0.48 5.86 12.48
N CYS A 69 -1.07 5.25 13.52
CA CYS A 69 -1.70 5.94 14.66
C CYS A 69 -0.88 5.80 15.96
N GLY A 70 0.42 5.49 15.90
CA GLY A 70 1.30 5.40 17.08
C GLY A 70 1.83 3.99 17.34
N LYS A 71 1.69 3.50 18.58
CA LYS A 71 2.31 2.24 19.04
C LYS A 71 1.45 1.00 18.89
N LYS A 72 0.14 1.17 18.62
CA LYS A 72 -0.80 0.05 18.46
C LYS A 72 -1.20 -0.09 17.00
N LEU A 73 -1.30 -1.34 16.54
CA LEU A 73 -1.91 -1.65 15.25
C LEU A 73 -3.40 -1.32 15.30
N THR A 74 -3.91 -0.60 14.31
CA THR A 74 -5.32 -0.20 14.22
C THR A 74 -5.92 -0.54 12.86
N MET A 75 -7.23 -0.34 12.70
CA MET A 75 -7.89 -0.47 11.41
C MET A 75 -7.34 0.53 10.37
N SER A 76 -6.79 1.68 10.80
CA SER A 76 -6.16 2.65 9.90
C SER A 76 -4.93 2.07 9.19
N ASP A 77 -4.14 1.25 9.89
CA ASP A 77 -3.02 0.54 9.27
C ASP A 77 -3.51 -0.46 8.21
N ILE A 78 -4.57 -1.21 8.50
CA ILE A 78 -5.14 -2.19 7.57
C ILE A 78 -5.68 -1.48 6.31
N ARG A 79 -6.37 -0.34 6.47
CA ARG A 79 -6.88 0.47 5.35
C ARG A 79 -5.77 1.06 4.49
N LEU A 80 -4.66 1.48 5.09
CA LEU A 80 -3.48 1.92 4.35
C LEU A 80 -2.82 0.73 3.63
N PHE A 81 -2.67 -0.40 4.32
CA PHE A 81 -1.89 -1.57 3.86
C PHE A 81 -2.41 -2.11 2.55
N VAL A 82 -3.73 -2.22 2.42
CA VAL A 82 -4.35 -2.73 1.19
C VAL A 82 -4.00 -1.89 -0.04
N THR A 83 -3.73 -0.58 0.11
CA THR A 83 -3.26 0.22 -1.02
C THR A 83 -1.76 0.03 -1.23
N ILE A 84 -0.97 0.12 -0.15
CA ILE A 84 0.50 0.06 -0.22
C ILE A 84 0.99 -1.27 -0.81
N ILE A 85 0.41 -2.41 -0.41
CA ILE A 85 0.84 -3.73 -0.88
C ILE A 85 0.65 -3.93 -2.39
N ARG A 86 -0.23 -3.14 -3.02
CA ARG A 86 -0.55 -3.20 -4.46
C ARG A 86 0.27 -2.20 -5.30
N PHE A 87 0.95 -1.25 -4.64
CA PHE A 87 1.46 -0.05 -5.29
C PHE A 87 2.52 -0.34 -6.36
N ASP A 88 3.61 -1.01 -5.99
CA ASP A 88 4.73 -1.26 -6.91
C ASP A 88 4.35 -2.15 -8.10
N GLU A 89 3.51 -3.15 -7.87
CA GLU A 89 3.16 -4.16 -8.87
C GLU A 89 2.00 -3.75 -9.79
N VAL A 90 1.18 -2.80 -9.34
CA VAL A 90 0.00 -2.32 -10.08
C VAL A 90 0.08 -0.83 -10.30
N TYR A 91 -0.09 -0.02 -9.25
CA TYR A 91 -0.39 1.41 -9.39
C TYR A 91 0.73 2.19 -10.06
N ALA A 92 1.99 1.85 -9.77
CA ALA A 92 3.15 2.52 -10.36
C ALA A 92 3.09 2.54 -11.89
N VAL A 93 2.71 1.42 -12.52
CA VAL A 93 2.62 1.32 -13.98
C VAL A 93 1.19 1.60 -14.46
N TYR A 94 0.21 0.87 -13.93
CA TYR A 94 -1.17 0.89 -14.41
C TYR A 94 -1.82 2.26 -14.22
N PHE A 95 -1.60 2.89 -13.08
CA PHE A 95 -2.12 4.22 -12.73
C PHE A 95 -1.08 5.33 -12.89
N LYS A 96 0.08 5.02 -13.46
CA LYS A 96 1.18 5.96 -13.72
C LYS A 96 1.69 6.66 -12.44
N THR A 97 1.58 6.02 -11.27
CA THR A 97 2.08 6.59 -10.01
C THR A 97 3.57 6.27 -9.81
N ASN A 98 4.40 6.57 -10.81
CA ASN A 98 5.80 6.12 -10.93
C ASN A 98 6.85 7.14 -10.45
N GLY A 99 6.50 8.07 -9.56
CA GLY A 99 7.45 9.06 -9.01
C GLY A 99 8.47 8.47 -8.04
N LYS A 100 8.02 7.53 -7.20
CA LYS A 100 8.85 6.78 -6.24
C LYS A 100 8.11 5.51 -5.82
N LEU A 101 8.79 4.37 -5.81
CA LEU A 101 8.23 3.08 -5.43
C LEU A 101 8.21 2.90 -3.91
N ILE A 102 7.29 2.08 -3.39
CA ILE A 102 7.22 1.74 -1.96
C ILE A 102 8.52 1.10 -1.48
N ARG A 103 9.19 0.30 -2.32
CA ARG A 103 10.51 -0.27 -1.99
C ARG A 103 11.60 0.79 -1.73
N GLU A 104 11.38 2.04 -2.11
CA GLU A 104 12.29 3.18 -1.92
C GLU A 104 11.92 4.04 -0.70
N TYR A 105 10.84 3.69 0.01
CA TYR A 105 10.42 4.30 1.28
C TYR A 105 10.80 3.37 2.44
N PRO A 106 11.93 3.59 3.15
CA PRO A 106 12.43 2.62 4.11
C PRO A 106 11.45 2.35 5.27
N ASN A 107 10.75 3.37 5.77
CA ASN A 107 9.82 3.19 6.88
C ASN A 107 8.50 2.55 6.42
N ILE A 108 7.93 2.98 5.29
CA ILE A 108 6.75 2.32 4.71
C ILE A 108 7.08 0.87 4.33
N LEU A 109 8.24 0.60 3.74
CA LEU A 109 8.66 -0.76 3.37
C LEU A 109 8.80 -1.65 4.61
N GLY A 110 9.46 -1.16 5.66
CA GLY A 110 9.56 -1.87 6.94
C GLY A 110 8.18 -2.14 7.53
N TRP A 111 7.30 -1.15 7.55
CA TRP A 111 5.93 -1.29 8.08
C TRP A 111 5.12 -2.30 7.24
N THR A 112 5.26 -2.27 5.91
CA THR A 112 4.58 -3.21 5.01
C THR A 112 5.06 -4.63 5.24
N ARG A 113 6.36 -4.85 5.45
CA ARG A 113 6.93 -6.15 5.82
C ARG A 113 6.36 -6.68 7.13
N GLU A 114 6.32 -5.83 8.15
CA GLU A 114 5.78 -6.19 9.47
C GLU A 114 4.33 -6.66 9.37
N LEU A 115 3.47 -5.89 8.69
CA LEU A 115 2.07 -6.27 8.49
C LEU A 115 1.93 -7.53 7.63
N TYR A 116 2.68 -7.63 6.53
CA TYR A 116 2.63 -8.79 5.65
C TYR A 116 3.06 -10.09 6.37
N GLN A 117 3.96 -10.00 7.36
CA GLN A 117 4.43 -11.15 8.13
C GLN A 117 3.41 -11.65 9.17
N ILE A 118 2.30 -10.93 9.39
CA ILE A 118 1.15 -11.46 10.13
C ILE A 118 0.50 -12.59 9.31
N PRO A 119 0.43 -13.84 9.81
CA PRO A 119 0.01 -14.99 8.99
C PRO A 119 -1.36 -14.84 8.32
N ALA A 120 -2.33 -14.20 9.00
CA ALA A 120 -3.65 -13.94 8.44
C ALA A 120 -3.63 -12.93 7.28
N ILE A 121 -2.73 -11.94 7.33
CA ILE A 121 -2.54 -10.95 6.26
C ILE A 121 -1.80 -11.59 5.09
N ALA A 122 -0.70 -12.33 5.34
CA ALA A 122 0.02 -13.04 4.28
C ALA A 122 -0.92 -13.93 3.44
N LYS A 123 -1.83 -14.65 4.12
CA LYS A 123 -2.80 -15.55 3.49
C LYS A 123 -3.86 -14.82 2.65
N SER A 124 -4.14 -13.55 2.93
CA SER A 124 -5.16 -12.77 2.22
C SER A 124 -4.64 -12.04 0.98
N VAL A 125 -3.33 -12.06 0.72
CA VAL A 125 -2.72 -11.36 -0.42
C VAL A 125 -2.37 -12.35 -1.53
N ASP A 126 -3.17 -12.34 -2.60
CA ASP A 126 -2.86 -12.99 -3.87
C ASP A 126 -2.46 -11.95 -4.92
N MET A 127 -1.15 -11.77 -5.11
CA MET A 127 -0.64 -10.78 -6.06
C MET A 127 -0.94 -11.14 -7.52
N ALA A 128 -1.05 -12.43 -7.84
CA ALA A 128 -1.40 -12.86 -9.19
C ALA A 128 -2.84 -12.46 -9.53
N GLN A 129 -3.78 -12.72 -8.62
CA GLN A 129 -5.17 -12.32 -8.77
C GLN A 129 -5.31 -10.79 -8.81
N ILE A 130 -4.59 -10.06 -7.95
CA ILE A 130 -4.57 -8.60 -7.94
C ILE A 130 -4.12 -8.06 -9.31
N LYS A 131 -2.96 -8.48 -9.82
CA LYS A 131 -2.45 -8.01 -11.13
C LYS A 131 -3.41 -8.37 -12.25
N GLN A 132 -3.89 -9.61 -12.29
CA GLN A 132 -4.86 -10.05 -13.29
C GLN A 132 -6.08 -9.13 -13.31
N HIS A 133 -6.69 -8.86 -12.17
CA HIS A 133 -7.85 -7.98 -12.08
C HIS A 133 -7.58 -6.59 -12.66
N TYR A 134 -6.55 -5.87 -12.20
CA TYR A 134 -6.31 -4.50 -12.65
C TYR A 134 -6.01 -4.43 -14.14
N TYR A 135 -5.11 -5.27 -14.64
CA TYR A 135 -4.65 -5.18 -16.02
C TYR A 135 -5.67 -5.70 -17.03
N THR A 136 -6.64 -6.55 -16.65
CA THR A 136 -7.63 -7.10 -17.61
C THR A 136 -9.06 -6.65 -17.42
N SER A 137 -9.42 -5.98 -16.32
CA SER A 137 -10.82 -5.56 -16.07
C SER A 137 -11.18 -4.18 -16.63
N HIS A 138 -10.22 -3.35 -17.07
CA HIS A 138 -10.53 -2.03 -17.66
C HIS A 138 -10.01 -1.91 -19.11
N PRO A 139 -10.77 -2.38 -20.12
CA PRO A 139 -10.33 -2.41 -21.52
C PRO A 139 -10.04 -1.01 -22.09
N ASN A 140 -10.73 0.01 -21.60
CA ASN A 140 -10.49 1.42 -21.99
C ASN A 140 -9.11 1.95 -21.57
N TYR A 141 -8.43 1.27 -20.64
CA TYR A 141 -7.12 1.67 -20.12
C TYR A 141 -6.00 0.69 -20.49
N ASN A 142 -6.34 -0.57 -20.81
CA ASN A 142 -5.41 -1.58 -21.29
C ASN A 142 -6.08 -2.49 -22.32
N LEU A 143 -6.11 -2.05 -23.58
CA LEU A 143 -6.86 -2.70 -24.67
C LEU A 143 -6.53 -4.19 -24.84
N TYR A 144 -5.26 -4.55 -24.74
CA TYR A 144 -4.79 -5.91 -24.97
C TYR A 144 -4.74 -6.77 -23.70
N GLY A 145 -5.10 -6.21 -22.54
CA GLY A 145 -5.09 -6.94 -21.27
C GLY A 145 -3.72 -7.48 -20.87
N VAL A 146 -2.63 -6.90 -21.37
CA VAL A 146 -1.28 -7.39 -21.07
C VAL A 146 -0.96 -7.11 -19.60
N VAL A 147 -0.62 -8.17 -18.87
CA VAL A 147 -0.17 -8.09 -17.47
C VAL A 147 1.36 -7.95 -17.48
N PRO A 148 1.92 -6.81 -17.03
CA PRO A 148 3.35 -6.63 -17.01
C PRO A 148 4.00 -7.57 -16.00
N LEU A 149 5.18 -8.04 -16.37
CA LEU A 149 5.96 -8.93 -15.54
C LEU A 149 6.38 -8.30 -14.21
N GLY A 150 6.50 -6.97 -14.18
CA GLY A 150 7.17 -6.24 -13.11
C GLY A 150 8.69 -6.50 -13.10
N PRO A 151 9.43 -5.90 -12.14
CA PRO A 151 10.88 -6.05 -12.05
C PRO A 151 11.36 -7.49 -11.79
N SER A 152 10.45 -8.44 -11.52
CA SER A 152 10.78 -9.83 -11.19
C SER A 152 10.48 -10.85 -12.31
N GLY A 153 9.92 -10.45 -13.45
CA GLY A 153 9.62 -11.40 -14.54
C GLY A 153 8.41 -12.30 -14.21
N MET A 154 7.57 -12.68 -15.18
CA MET A 154 6.66 -13.82 -15.00
C MET A 154 7.53 -15.07 -14.87
N LYS A 155 7.85 -15.50 -13.64
CA LYS A 155 8.12 -16.92 -13.35
C LYS A 155 7.58 -17.28 -11.97
N SER A 156 6.35 -17.81 -11.98
CA SER A 156 6.03 -18.95 -11.11
C SER A 156 7.03 -20.07 -11.42
N SER A 157 8.12 -20.08 -10.66
CA SER A 157 8.88 -21.27 -10.28
C SER A 157 10.02 -20.89 -9.34
N LYS A 158 10.63 -19.69 -9.44
CA LYS A 158 11.66 -19.21 -8.48
C LYS A 158 11.76 -17.68 -8.27
N GLY A 159 10.81 -16.86 -8.75
CA GLY A 159 10.79 -15.40 -8.50
C GLY A 159 9.59 -14.97 -7.65
N ASP A 160 9.69 -15.08 -6.33
CA ASP A 160 8.62 -14.67 -5.42
C ASP A 160 8.52 -13.14 -5.35
N VAL A 161 7.51 -12.56 -6.03
CA VAL A 161 7.22 -11.11 -6.02
C VAL A 161 6.98 -10.57 -4.61
N MET A 162 6.60 -11.45 -3.67
CA MET A 162 6.38 -11.11 -2.27
C MET A 162 7.64 -11.29 -1.42
N ALA A 163 8.75 -11.78 -1.98
CA ALA A 163 9.99 -12.05 -1.23
C ALA A 163 10.53 -10.79 -0.53
N ILE A 164 10.36 -9.61 -1.13
CA ILE A 164 10.76 -8.35 -0.49
C ILE A 164 10.01 -8.10 0.81
N PHE A 165 8.76 -8.55 0.94
CA PHE A 165 7.92 -8.40 2.13
C PHE A 165 8.17 -9.49 3.20
N LYS A 166 8.85 -10.58 2.83
CA LYS A 166 9.26 -11.66 3.74
C LYS A 166 10.60 -11.39 4.43
N LYS A 167 11.35 -10.37 4.01
CA LYS A 167 12.60 -9.96 4.66
C LYS A 167 12.32 -9.34 6.04
N PRO A 168 13.27 -9.43 7.00
CA PRO A 168 13.11 -8.77 8.30
C PRO A 168 12.72 -7.29 8.17
N HIS A 169 11.76 -6.85 8.99
CA HIS A 169 11.26 -5.47 8.97
C HIS A 169 12.11 -4.51 9.80
N GLY A 170 12.73 -4.97 10.90
CA GLY A 170 13.59 -4.15 11.75
C GLY A 170 12.83 -3.07 12.54
N ARG A 171 11.53 -3.27 12.80
CA ARG A 171 10.65 -2.26 13.43
C ARG A 171 10.23 -2.58 14.86
N ASP A 172 10.75 -3.67 15.43
CA ASP A 172 10.40 -4.07 16.81
C ASP A 172 10.88 -3.10 17.88
N THR A 173 11.87 -2.27 17.55
CA THR A 173 12.52 -1.32 18.47
C THR A 173 12.11 0.14 18.25
N ILE A 174 11.19 0.42 17.33
CA ILE A 174 10.58 1.75 17.11
C ILE A 174 9.41 1.93 18.08
#